data_AF-A0A2S8UEZ9-F1
#
_entry.id   AF-A0A2S8UEZ9-F1
#
_cell.length_a   1.000
_cell.length_b   1.000
_cell.length_c   1.000
_cell.angle_alpha   90.00
_cell.angle_beta   90.00
_cell.angle_gamma   90.00
#
_symmetry.space_group_name_H-M   'P 1'
#
loop_
_entity.id
_entity.type
_entity.pdbx_description
1 polymer ?
#
loop_
_entity_poly.entity_id
_entity_poly.type
_entity_poly.pdbx_seq_one_letter_code
_entity_poly.pdbx_strand_id
1 'polypeptide(L)'
;MTNLRKKIMGLTLAGTVALGSLAAGNMLNDNEVKAEVKKAEKQPKNVIIMVMDGTSSSVITLARWYKGTPLALDQIVSGGVRTYSAESAITDSAPAATALATGNKSNSGYVGVLPSIVNSPGLEPVKEECKFRPVANVLEGAKRSGRATGIIATSEIQHATPASFSAHHANRKNFEVIGEQQVYQNIEVVLGGGKAALQPMTSNGIRKDNEDLVKVIQDKGYDFVETKDALLNSKSNKIWGSFSSSALAFDIDREANHPAQPTLSQMTSKAIQTLSKDKDGFFLFVEGSKADWAAHANDPIGMISDVLAFDDAVTEALEFAKKDGNTMVIALTDHGNSGISIGNSNTTKGYDTTPVSAYIAPLKKAKVTLEGATNKLKDDLSNMKEVAALYGLDNLTDDEREKLKTAHKKADAGPILTTLLANRANLGFTTGGHTGEDVFLYSYGPQKPYGLVQNTDIAKTMAKAMSFQLGEITKKLFLDAETAFKQIGAIVTIDKKDIAKPVLVAKRNNTEAKLSVNKNIICIDGKDYELGSIVVESNGKFYVPEKAIQLFLRHSH
;
A
#
# COMPACT_ATOMS: atom_id res chain seq x y z
N MET A 1 16.32 18.55 -75.86
CA MET A 1 15.93 19.65 -74.95
C MET A 1 16.02 19.11 -73.52
N THR A 2 16.57 19.90 -72.56
CA THR A 2 16.40 19.83 -71.06
C THR A 2 16.30 18.46 -70.33
N ASN A 3 17.01 18.14 -69.23
CA ASN A 3 18.01 18.89 -68.43
C ASN A 3 18.91 17.95 -67.58
N LEU A 4 20.22 17.95 -67.86
CA LEU A 4 21.38 18.16 -66.96
C LEU A 4 21.49 17.56 -65.51
N ARG A 5 22.41 16.56 -65.33
CA ARG A 5 23.40 16.32 -64.20
C ARG A 5 22.87 15.93 -62.78
N LYS A 6 23.61 15.23 -61.90
CA LYS A 6 24.96 14.57 -61.83
C LYS A 6 24.89 13.45 -60.73
N LYS A 7 25.35 12.20 -60.92
CA LYS A 7 26.74 11.63 -60.80
C LYS A 7 27.17 11.39 -59.33
N ILE A 8 27.55 10.18 -58.88
CA ILE A 8 28.89 9.51 -58.95
C ILE A 8 28.71 8.05 -58.40
N MET A 9 28.99 6.96 -59.15
CA MET A 9 30.24 6.12 -59.18
C MET A 9 30.80 5.70 -57.80
N GLY A 10 31.13 4.46 -57.46
CA GLY A 10 31.10 3.13 -58.12
C GLY A 10 31.16 2.05 -57.01
N LEU A 11 31.79 0.87 -57.11
CA LEU A 11 32.43 0.10 -58.19
C LEU A 11 32.61 -1.36 -57.65
N THR A 12 32.62 -2.40 -58.49
CA THR A 12 32.72 -3.82 -58.05
C THR A 12 33.64 -4.64 -58.97
N LEU A 13 34.33 -5.65 -58.44
CA LEU A 13 35.02 -6.69 -59.23
C LEU A 13 34.98 -8.04 -58.49
N ALA A 14 34.98 -9.15 -59.23
CA ALA A 14 34.78 -10.51 -58.72
C ALA A 14 35.70 -11.54 -59.40
N GLY A 15 35.82 -12.73 -58.80
CA GLY A 15 36.51 -13.92 -59.35
C GLY A 15 36.96 -14.87 -58.22
N THR A 16 36.17 -15.87 -57.81
CA THR A 16 36.04 -17.25 -58.36
C THR A 16 37.28 -18.14 -58.23
N VAL A 17 37.21 -19.19 -57.40
CA VAL A 17 37.62 -20.61 -57.67
C VAL A 17 36.84 -21.52 -56.70
N ALA A 18 36.51 -22.75 -57.11
CA ALA A 18 36.05 -23.83 -56.23
C ALA A 18 36.64 -25.18 -56.69
N LEU A 19 37.04 -26.06 -55.76
CA LEU A 19 36.84 -27.54 -55.80
C LEU A 19 37.63 -28.31 -54.71
N GLY A 20 36.95 -29.26 -54.03
CA GLY A 20 37.52 -30.42 -53.31
C GLY A 20 38.12 -30.19 -51.91
N SER A 21 38.10 -31.13 -50.96
CA SER A 21 37.32 -32.40 -50.84
C SER A 21 37.50 -33.03 -49.43
N LEU A 22 36.48 -33.75 -48.96
CA LEU A 22 36.53 -34.87 -47.98
C LEU A 22 36.88 -34.63 -46.47
N ALA A 23 35.84 -34.86 -45.66
CA ALA A 23 35.77 -35.81 -44.53
C ALA A 23 36.33 -35.50 -43.11
N ALA A 24 35.40 -35.69 -42.15
CA ALA A 24 35.56 -36.18 -40.77
C ALA A 24 36.28 -35.32 -39.71
N GLY A 25 35.56 -35.00 -38.62
CA GLY A 25 36.13 -34.49 -37.37
C GLY A 25 35.11 -33.67 -36.57
N ASN A 26 34.77 -34.11 -35.35
CA ASN A 26 33.80 -33.43 -34.49
C ASN A 26 34.33 -32.10 -33.90
N MET A 27 33.37 -31.26 -33.49
CA MET A 27 33.52 -30.03 -32.68
C MET A 27 34.18 -28.83 -33.39
N LEU A 28 33.40 -27.78 -33.66
CA LEU A 28 33.54 -26.46 -33.00
C LEU A 28 32.48 -25.44 -33.49
N ASN A 29 31.58 -25.06 -32.59
CA ASN A 29 31.23 -23.67 -32.27
C ASN A 29 30.61 -22.74 -33.36
N ASP A 30 29.35 -22.97 -33.74
CA ASP A 30 28.51 -21.92 -34.36
C ASP A 30 27.88 -21.01 -33.30
N ASN A 31 28.57 -19.92 -32.97
CA ASN A 31 27.99 -18.79 -32.24
C ASN A 31 27.16 -17.92 -33.20
N GLU A 32 25.97 -18.37 -33.60
CA GLU A 32 24.94 -17.46 -34.13
C GLU A 32 24.43 -16.56 -32.99
N VAL A 33 25.15 -15.46 -32.75
CA VAL A 33 24.64 -14.36 -31.93
C VAL A 33 23.51 -13.67 -32.69
N LYS A 34 22.30 -14.24 -32.58
CA LYS A 34 21.07 -13.50 -32.87
C LYS A 34 21.00 -12.33 -31.91
N ALA A 35 21.36 -11.15 -32.41
CA ALA A 35 21.12 -9.90 -31.72
C ALA A 35 19.61 -9.74 -31.56
N GLU A 36 19.09 -10.13 -30.39
CA GLU A 36 17.75 -9.73 -29.98
C GLU A 36 17.71 -8.20 -29.99
N VAL A 37 17.02 -7.65 -30.99
CA VAL A 37 16.64 -6.25 -30.98
C VAL A 37 15.80 -6.06 -29.73
N LYS A 38 16.39 -5.47 -28.68
CA LYS A 38 15.69 -5.09 -27.44
C LYS A 38 14.51 -4.22 -27.83
N LYS A 39 13.34 -4.85 -27.95
CA LYS A 39 12.06 -4.21 -28.24
C LYS A 39 11.86 -3.22 -27.11
N ALA A 40 11.88 -1.92 -27.43
CA ALA A 40 11.82 -0.87 -26.41
C ALA A 40 10.61 -1.13 -25.50
N GLU A 41 10.86 -1.35 -24.20
CA GLU A 41 9.80 -1.71 -23.27
C GLU A 41 8.79 -0.57 -23.21
N LYS A 42 7.60 -0.84 -23.77
CA LYS A 42 6.45 0.06 -23.79
C LYS A 42 6.27 0.67 -22.39
N GLN A 43 6.18 1.99 -22.27
CA GLN A 43 5.89 2.58 -20.95
C GLN A 43 4.43 2.27 -20.56
N PRO A 44 4.15 1.88 -19.30
CA PRO A 44 2.79 1.81 -18.82
C PRO A 44 2.14 3.19 -18.75
N LYS A 45 0.85 3.25 -19.07
CA LYS A 45 -0.02 4.37 -18.70
C LYS A 45 -0.45 4.26 -17.24
N ASN A 46 -0.74 3.03 -16.80
CA ASN A 46 -1.35 2.77 -15.49
C ASN A 46 -0.40 1.95 -14.61
N VAL A 47 -0.42 2.23 -13.31
CA VAL A 47 0.28 1.44 -12.29
C VAL A 47 -0.70 1.06 -11.19
N ILE A 48 -0.80 -0.24 -10.93
CA ILE A 48 -1.54 -0.79 -9.80
C ILE A 48 -0.52 -1.43 -8.85
N ILE A 49 -0.40 -0.91 -7.63
CA ILE A 49 0.38 -1.51 -6.55
C ILE A 49 -0.57 -2.07 -5.51
N MET A 50 -0.36 -3.33 -5.15
CA MET A 50 -1.21 -4.08 -4.22
C MET A 50 -0.35 -4.57 -3.06
N VAL A 51 -0.74 -4.23 -1.83
CA VAL A 51 -0.04 -4.62 -0.61
C VAL A 51 -0.96 -5.50 0.22
N MET A 52 -0.45 -6.66 0.62
CA MET A 52 -1.14 -7.61 1.49
C MET A 52 -0.40 -7.59 2.83
N ASP A 53 -0.84 -6.73 3.74
CA ASP A 53 -0.13 -6.36 4.98
C ASP A 53 0.28 -7.61 5.78
N GLY A 54 1.51 -7.62 6.31
CA GLY A 54 2.00 -8.63 7.27
C GLY A 54 2.05 -10.10 6.82
N THR A 55 1.98 -10.39 5.52
CA THR A 55 1.73 -11.77 5.06
C THR A 55 2.99 -12.57 4.70
N SER A 56 3.47 -13.40 5.64
CA SER A 56 4.57 -14.36 5.41
C SER A 56 4.26 -15.39 4.29
N SER A 57 5.31 -15.84 3.59
CA SER A 57 5.23 -16.80 2.46
C SER A 57 4.56 -18.14 2.78
N SER A 58 4.66 -18.61 4.03
CA SER A 58 3.93 -19.77 4.54
C SER A 58 2.41 -19.60 4.47
N VAL A 59 1.89 -18.39 4.71
CA VAL A 59 0.44 -18.10 4.66
C VAL A 59 -0.09 -18.26 3.24
N ILE A 60 0.64 -17.76 2.23
CA ILE A 60 0.28 -17.93 0.81
C ILE A 60 0.18 -19.41 0.45
N THR A 61 1.13 -20.20 0.95
CA THR A 61 1.17 -21.64 0.72
C THR A 61 0.01 -22.36 1.41
N LEU A 62 -0.33 -21.95 2.64
CA LEU A 62 -1.47 -22.47 3.38
C LEU A 62 -2.81 -22.11 2.69
N ALA A 63 -2.97 -20.88 2.22
CA ALA A 63 -4.14 -20.42 1.48
C ALA A 63 -4.33 -21.17 0.16
N ARG A 64 -3.24 -21.45 -0.57
CA ARG A 64 -3.26 -22.29 -1.79
C ARG A 64 -3.75 -23.70 -1.49
N TRP A 65 -3.24 -24.34 -0.43
CA TRP A 65 -3.72 -25.67 -0.01
C TRP A 65 -5.16 -25.66 0.49
N TYR A 66 -5.60 -24.58 1.13
CA TYR A 66 -6.98 -24.39 1.57
C TYR A 66 -7.95 -24.25 0.38
N LYS A 67 -7.61 -23.39 -0.60
CA LYS A 67 -8.36 -23.19 -1.86
C LYS A 67 -8.42 -24.48 -2.68
N GLY A 68 -7.32 -25.24 -2.71
CA GLY A 68 -7.18 -26.48 -3.49
C GLY A 68 -6.85 -26.26 -4.96
N THR A 69 -6.65 -25.00 -5.38
CA THR A 69 -6.26 -24.58 -6.73
C THR A 69 -5.18 -23.50 -6.65
N PRO A 70 -4.45 -23.23 -7.75
CA PRO A 70 -3.52 -22.10 -7.81
C PRO A 70 -4.20 -20.75 -7.52
N LEU A 71 -3.42 -19.82 -6.98
CA LEU A 71 -3.79 -18.42 -6.78
C LEU A 71 -3.58 -17.61 -8.07
N ALA A 72 -4.26 -16.49 -8.24
CA ALA A 72 -3.95 -15.53 -9.31
C ALA A 72 -2.54 -14.95 -9.15
N LEU A 73 -2.10 -14.75 -7.91
CA LEU A 73 -0.72 -14.46 -7.53
C LEU A 73 0.31 -15.44 -8.14
N ASP A 74 -0.01 -16.74 -8.22
CA ASP A 74 0.92 -17.76 -8.71
C ASP A 74 1.29 -17.56 -10.20
N GLN A 75 0.42 -16.90 -10.97
CA GLN A 75 0.65 -16.60 -12.40
C GLN A 75 1.73 -15.52 -12.63
N ILE A 76 2.08 -14.77 -11.59
CA ILE A 76 2.86 -13.52 -11.70
C ILE A 76 4.04 -13.44 -10.73
N VAL A 77 4.40 -14.54 -10.05
CA VAL A 77 5.62 -14.62 -9.22
C VAL A 77 6.84 -14.20 -10.03
N SER A 78 7.67 -13.32 -9.47
CA SER A 78 8.78 -12.68 -10.20
C SER A 78 10.07 -12.51 -9.40
N GLY A 79 10.05 -12.78 -8.09
CA GLY A 79 11.23 -12.72 -7.23
C GLY A 79 10.86 -12.48 -5.77
N GLY A 80 11.63 -11.62 -5.09
CA GLY A 80 11.42 -11.30 -3.68
C GLY A 80 11.76 -9.85 -3.32
N VAL A 81 11.37 -9.41 -2.13
CA VAL A 81 11.53 -8.04 -1.63
C VAL A 81 12.16 -8.06 -0.24
N ARG A 82 13.19 -7.22 -0.06
CA ARG A 82 13.80 -6.90 1.25
C ARG A 82 13.04 -5.76 1.92
N THR A 83 12.55 -6.01 3.14
CA THR A 83 11.54 -5.18 3.81
C THR A 83 12.08 -4.32 4.97
N TYR A 84 13.24 -4.66 5.55
CA TYR A 84 13.87 -3.97 6.69
C TYR A 84 13.84 -2.43 6.66
N SER A 85 13.74 -1.80 7.82
CA SER A 85 13.61 -0.34 7.99
C SER A 85 14.98 0.37 8.08
N ALA A 86 14.99 1.68 8.34
CA ALA A 86 16.24 2.41 8.55
C ALA A 86 16.98 2.01 9.85
N GLU A 87 16.26 1.43 10.82
CA GLU A 87 16.75 1.19 12.18
C GLU A 87 16.69 -0.26 12.66
N SER A 88 15.95 -1.13 11.97
CA SER A 88 15.67 -2.49 12.40
C SER A 88 15.62 -3.46 11.21
N ALA A 89 16.07 -4.70 11.46
CA ALA A 89 15.91 -5.81 10.53
C ALA A 89 14.43 -6.20 10.32
N ILE A 90 13.58 -5.97 11.33
CA ILE A 90 12.14 -6.16 11.29
C ILE A 90 11.47 -4.79 11.22
N THR A 91 10.73 -4.53 10.16
CA THR A 91 10.02 -3.27 9.91
C THR A 91 8.60 -3.32 10.48
N ASP A 92 8.00 -2.17 10.80
CA ASP A 92 6.54 -2.03 10.80
C ASP A 92 6.03 -1.47 9.46
N SER A 93 4.71 -1.51 9.29
CA SER A 93 4.03 -1.08 8.07
C SER A 93 4.33 0.36 7.64
N ALA A 94 4.56 1.31 8.57
CA ALA A 94 4.80 2.71 8.21
C ALA A 94 6.13 2.96 7.46
N PRO A 95 7.30 2.56 7.97
CA PRO A 95 8.55 2.64 7.21
C PRO A 95 8.61 1.70 6.02
N ALA A 96 7.93 0.54 6.06
CA ALA A 96 7.84 -0.38 4.92
C ALA A 96 7.08 0.26 3.76
N ALA A 97 5.88 0.78 4.02
CA ALA A 97 5.08 1.49 3.04
C ALA A 97 5.71 2.81 2.60
N THR A 98 6.37 3.55 3.50
CA THR A 98 7.14 4.75 3.13
C THR A 98 8.27 4.42 2.15
N ALA A 99 8.92 3.27 2.30
CA ALA A 99 9.90 2.78 1.32
C ALA A 99 9.25 2.41 -0.02
N LEU A 100 8.14 1.67 0.00
CA LEU A 100 7.36 1.30 -1.19
C LEU A 100 6.76 2.50 -1.94
N ALA A 101 6.46 3.59 -1.23
CA ALA A 101 5.81 4.78 -1.77
C ALA A 101 6.79 5.89 -2.21
N THR A 102 7.92 6.07 -1.50
CA THR A 102 8.82 7.23 -1.69
C THR A 102 10.22 6.85 -2.17
N GLY A 103 10.60 5.57 -2.06
CA GLY A 103 11.95 5.09 -2.41
C GLY A 103 13.01 5.39 -1.35
N ASN A 104 12.61 5.81 -0.15
CA ASN A 104 13.48 6.06 0.99
C ASN A 104 13.11 5.14 2.17
N LYS A 105 14.10 4.54 2.83
CA LYS A 105 13.87 3.86 4.12
C LYS A 105 13.44 4.90 5.18
N SER A 106 12.68 4.51 6.19
CA SER A 106 12.28 5.38 7.31
C SER A 106 12.32 4.64 8.66
N ASN A 107 11.96 5.33 9.75
CA ASN A 107 11.88 4.76 11.11
C ASN A 107 10.45 4.33 11.48
N SER A 108 10.33 3.64 12.61
CA SER A 108 9.08 3.04 13.03
C SER A 108 7.98 4.06 13.28
N GLY A 109 6.79 3.77 12.75
CA GLY A 109 5.66 4.67 12.80
C GLY A 109 5.77 5.95 11.97
N TYR A 110 6.82 6.15 11.16
CA TYR A 110 6.96 7.35 10.32
C TYR A 110 6.26 7.12 8.96
N VAL A 111 5.40 8.07 8.59
CA VAL A 111 4.60 8.05 7.37
C VAL A 111 5.15 9.12 6.42
N GLY A 112 5.63 8.74 5.25
CA GLY A 112 6.01 9.68 4.17
C GLY A 112 7.16 10.64 4.48
N VAL A 113 7.92 10.42 5.55
CA VAL A 113 9.04 11.29 6.00
C VAL A 113 10.36 10.52 6.08
N LEU A 114 11.47 11.24 5.92
CA LEU A 114 12.82 10.71 6.10
C LEU A 114 13.12 10.33 7.56
N PRO A 115 14.05 9.37 7.77
CA PRO A 115 14.38 8.87 9.10
C PRO A 115 15.05 9.96 9.95
N SER A 116 14.96 9.79 11.27
CA SER A 116 15.72 10.51 12.29
C SER A 116 16.98 9.74 12.72
N ILE A 117 16.99 8.41 12.61
CA ILE A 117 18.14 7.54 12.90
C ILE A 117 18.34 6.49 11.80
N VAL A 118 19.58 6.09 11.55
CA VAL A 118 19.95 5.05 10.58
C VAL A 118 20.93 4.10 11.25
N ASN A 119 20.46 2.89 11.58
CA ASN A 119 21.25 1.84 12.23
C ASN A 119 21.37 0.57 11.37
N SER A 120 20.51 0.38 10.37
CA SER A 120 20.56 -0.80 9.50
C SER A 120 21.81 -0.77 8.60
N PRO A 121 22.61 -1.86 8.54
CA PRO A 121 23.87 -1.88 7.77
C PRO A 121 23.71 -1.55 6.27
N GLY A 122 24.70 -0.84 5.72
CA GLY A 122 24.74 -0.50 4.29
C GLY A 122 23.79 0.61 3.86
N LEU A 123 23.17 1.34 4.80
CA LEU A 123 22.42 2.56 4.53
C LEU A 123 23.29 3.80 4.83
N GLU A 124 23.21 4.80 3.96
CA GLU A 124 23.83 6.10 4.19
C GLU A 124 23.16 6.86 5.35
N PRO A 125 23.92 7.53 6.23
CA PRO A 125 23.37 8.37 7.27
C PRO A 125 22.49 9.49 6.71
N VAL A 126 21.35 9.74 7.37
CA VAL A 126 20.52 10.92 7.09
C VAL A 126 21.20 12.18 7.63
N LYS A 127 21.23 13.25 6.82
CA LYS A 127 21.73 14.54 7.28
C LYS A 127 20.80 15.16 8.32
N GLU A 128 21.35 15.90 9.29
CA GLU A 128 20.58 16.48 10.39
C GLU A 128 19.42 17.36 9.90
N GLU A 129 19.68 18.19 8.88
CA GLU A 129 18.67 19.07 8.28
C GLU A 129 17.57 18.34 7.50
N CYS A 130 17.81 17.07 7.15
CA CYS A 130 16.89 16.18 6.41
C CYS A 130 16.11 15.22 7.31
N LYS A 131 16.40 15.12 8.61
CA LYS A 131 15.63 14.28 9.53
C LYS A 131 14.16 14.72 9.55
N PHE A 132 13.24 13.75 9.55
CA PHE A 132 11.79 13.97 9.50
C PHE A 132 11.28 14.75 8.27
N ARG A 133 12.13 15.07 7.29
CA ARG A 133 11.71 15.84 6.10
C ARG A 133 10.71 15.03 5.27
N PRO A 134 9.55 15.59 4.89
CA PRO A 134 8.63 14.93 3.98
C PRO A 134 9.26 14.75 2.59
N VAL A 135 8.99 13.59 2.00
CA VAL A 135 9.48 13.17 0.69
C VAL A 135 8.31 12.71 -0.18
N ALA A 136 8.35 13.07 -1.45
CA ALA A 136 7.24 12.81 -2.36
C ALA A 136 6.98 11.32 -2.51
N ASN A 137 5.70 10.96 -2.50
CA ASN A 137 5.26 9.61 -2.80
C ASN A 137 4.88 9.46 -4.30
N VAL A 138 4.73 8.22 -4.76
CA VAL A 138 4.38 7.93 -6.16
C VAL A 138 2.97 8.39 -6.56
N LEU A 139 2.03 8.54 -5.62
CA LEU A 139 0.69 9.05 -5.90
C LEU A 139 0.75 10.54 -6.26
N GLU A 140 1.48 11.34 -5.48
CA GLU A 140 1.74 12.75 -5.77
C GLU A 140 2.49 12.93 -7.09
N GLY A 141 3.47 12.06 -7.36
CA GLY A 141 4.17 12.03 -8.64
C GLY A 141 3.23 11.73 -9.82
N ALA A 142 2.36 10.74 -9.68
CA ALA A 142 1.35 10.38 -10.68
C ALA A 142 0.37 11.54 -10.92
N LYS A 143 -0.19 12.12 -9.85
CA LYS A 143 -1.10 13.27 -9.93
C LYS A 143 -0.48 14.46 -10.65
N ARG A 144 0.79 14.79 -10.33
CA ARG A 144 1.53 15.86 -11.02
C ARG A 144 1.91 15.55 -12.47
N SER A 145 1.80 14.29 -12.89
CA SER A 145 1.95 13.86 -14.29
C SER A 145 0.63 13.89 -15.09
N GLY A 146 -0.46 14.40 -14.49
CA GLY A 146 -1.78 14.52 -15.12
C GLY A 146 -2.71 13.33 -14.87
N ARG A 147 -2.23 12.27 -14.22
CA ARG A 147 -2.95 11.00 -14.04
C ARG A 147 -3.91 11.04 -12.86
N ALA A 148 -5.07 10.40 -13.02
CA ALA A 148 -5.97 10.09 -11.92
C ALA A 148 -5.31 9.18 -10.86
N THR A 149 -5.75 9.31 -9.61
CA THR A 149 -5.18 8.65 -8.44
C THR A 149 -6.24 7.98 -7.58
N GLY A 150 -5.92 6.81 -7.02
CA GLY A 150 -6.78 6.18 -6.02
C GLY A 150 -6.04 5.37 -4.97
N ILE A 151 -6.68 5.26 -3.80
CA ILE A 151 -6.25 4.44 -2.66
C ILE A 151 -7.42 3.59 -2.15
N ILE A 152 -7.15 2.33 -1.84
CA ILE A 152 -8.11 1.36 -1.29
C ILE A 152 -7.45 0.66 -0.10
N ALA A 153 -8.21 0.42 0.97
CA ALA A 153 -7.79 -0.45 2.07
C ALA A 153 -8.99 -1.16 2.72
N THR A 154 -8.78 -2.34 3.30
CA THR A 154 -9.76 -2.94 4.23
C THR A 154 -9.61 -2.41 5.66
N SER A 155 -8.49 -1.76 5.98
CA SER A 155 -8.27 -0.95 7.18
C SER A 155 -8.95 0.44 7.07
N GLU A 156 -8.76 1.28 8.09
CA GLU A 156 -8.93 2.72 7.96
C GLU A 156 -8.02 3.28 6.86
N ILE A 157 -8.53 4.18 6.01
CA ILE A 157 -7.69 4.85 5.01
C ILE A 157 -6.52 5.63 5.65
N GLN A 158 -6.64 6.02 6.92
CA GLN A 158 -5.59 6.67 7.71
C GLN A 158 -4.53 5.70 8.28
N HIS A 159 -4.71 4.39 8.11
CA HIS A 159 -3.73 3.38 8.54
C HIS A 159 -2.39 3.56 7.80
N ALA A 160 -1.30 3.06 8.40
CA ALA A 160 0.05 3.43 8.00
C ALA A 160 0.40 3.19 6.52
N THR A 161 -0.07 2.08 5.96
CA THR A 161 0.24 1.68 4.59
C THR A 161 -0.45 2.61 3.58
N PRO A 162 -1.81 2.75 3.55
CA PRO A 162 -2.45 3.75 2.67
C PRO A 162 -2.01 5.18 2.97
N ALA A 163 -1.76 5.52 4.24
CA ALA A 163 -1.24 6.84 4.62
C ALA A 163 0.15 7.12 4.01
N SER A 164 1.05 6.14 3.92
CA SER A 164 2.40 6.37 3.36
C SER A 164 2.40 6.66 1.85
N PHE A 165 1.31 6.31 1.15
CA PHE A 165 1.07 6.68 -0.24
C PHE A 165 0.28 8.01 -0.40
N SER A 166 -0.08 8.70 0.68
CA SER A 166 -0.99 9.86 0.61
C SER A 166 -0.75 10.98 1.63
N ALA A 167 0.06 10.78 2.66
CA ALA A 167 0.25 11.69 3.78
C ALA A 167 1.71 11.68 4.29
N HIS A 168 2.03 12.65 5.15
CA HIS A 168 3.35 12.85 5.74
C HIS A 168 3.21 13.23 7.21
N HIS A 169 3.67 12.36 8.11
CA HIS A 169 3.67 12.62 9.56
C HIS A 169 4.67 11.69 10.29
N ALA A 170 5.35 12.19 11.32
CA ALA A 170 6.32 11.41 12.11
C ALA A 170 5.67 10.37 13.09
N ASN A 171 4.35 10.17 13.01
CA ASN A 171 3.61 9.23 13.87
C ASN A 171 2.33 8.74 13.17
N ARG A 172 2.30 7.45 12.81
CA ARG A 172 1.19 6.74 12.16
C ARG A 172 -0.13 6.78 12.92
N LYS A 173 -0.11 7.08 14.23
CA LYS A 173 -1.32 7.15 15.08
C LYS A 173 -2.06 8.48 14.98
N ASN A 174 -1.53 9.49 14.29
CA ASN A 174 -2.18 10.80 14.16
C ASN A 174 -3.22 10.81 13.02
N PHE A 175 -4.27 10.00 13.16
CA PHE A 175 -5.32 9.82 12.16
C PHE A 175 -6.07 11.12 11.83
N GLU A 176 -6.17 12.07 12.77
CA GLU A 176 -6.77 13.39 12.53
C GLU A 176 -5.98 14.17 11.48
N VAL A 177 -4.65 14.25 11.64
CA VAL A 177 -3.75 14.90 10.68
C VAL A 177 -3.69 14.15 9.35
N ILE A 178 -3.54 12.82 9.40
CA ILE A 178 -3.45 11.98 8.19
C ILE A 178 -4.75 12.07 7.37
N GLY A 179 -5.91 11.96 8.01
CA GLY A 179 -7.21 12.05 7.34
C GLY A 179 -7.47 13.43 6.72
N GLU A 180 -7.05 14.50 7.38
CA GLU A 180 -7.10 15.86 6.83
C GLU A 180 -6.22 15.98 5.58
N GLN A 181 -4.96 15.55 5.67
CA GLN A 181 -4.04 15.55 4.53
C GLN A 181 -4.63 14.80 3.33
N GLN A 182 -5.18 13.60 3.54
CA GLN A 182 -5.79 12.77 2.49
C GLN A 182 -6.97 13.47 1.79
N VAL A 183 -7.81 14.19 2.52
CA VAL A 183 -8.93 14.98 1.97
C VAL A 183 -8.43 16.13 1.09
N TYR A 184 -7.31 16.75 1.45
CA TYR A 184 -6.72 17.87 0.69
C TYR A 184 -5.71 17.45 -0.40
N GLN A 185 -5.32 16.18 -0.49
CA GLN A 185 -4.58 15.63 -1.64
C GLN A 185 -5.44 15.51 -2.92
N ASN A 186 -6.75 15.79 -2.86
CA ASN A 186 -7.67 15.76 -4.01
C ASN A 186 -7.71 14.40 -4.75
N ILE A 187 -7.43 13.27 -4.09
CA ILE A 187 -7.36 11.91 -4.68
C ILE A 187 -8.70 11.53 -5.33
N GLU A 188 -8.74 11.02 -6.56
CA GLU A 188 -9.99 10.81 -7.30
C GLU A 188 -10.85 9.64 -6.74
N VAL A 189 -10.23 8.56 -6.25
CA VAL A 189 -10.95 7.44 -5.62
C VAL A 189 -10.32 7.07 -4.28
N VAL A 190 -11.09 7.12 -3.20
CA VAL A 190 -10.67 6.75 -1.85
C VAL A 190 -11.68 5.75 -1.29
N LEU A 191 -11.31 4.51 -0.98
CA LEU A 191 -12.27 3.47 -0.56
C LEU A 191 -11.75 2.64 0.64
N GLY A 192 -12.40 2.73 1.78
CA GLY A 192 -12.05 1.88 2.94
C GLY A 192 -12.85 2.20 4.21
N GLY A 193 -12.22 1.97 5.36
CA GLY A 193 -12.77 2.32 6.67
C GLY A 193 -12.42 3.73 7.13
N GLY A 194 -12.56 3.98 8.43
CA GLY A 194 -11.99 5.15 9.11
C GLY A 194 -12.89 6.40 9.17
N LYS A 195 -14.22 6.26 9.03
CA LYS A 195 -15.15 7.41 9.08
C LYS A 195 -14.95 8.28 10.32
N ALA A 196 -14.60 7.67 11.47
CA ALA A 196 -14.38 8.41 12.72
C ALA A 196 -13.28 9.48 12.61
N ALA A 197 -12.22 9.25 11.82
CA ALA A 197 -11.12 10.20 11.63
C ALA A 197 -11.52 11.45 10.80
N LEU A 198 -12.67 11.38 10.12
CA LEU A 198 -13.22 12.44 9.28
C LEU A 198 -14.24 13.33 10.01
N GLN A 199 -14.72 12.93 11.19
CA GLN A 199 -15.83 13.59 11.88
C GLN A 199 -15.41 14.17 13.24
N PRO A 200 -16.06 15.25 13.71
CA PRO A 200 -15.82 15.80 15.05
C PRO A 200 -16.32 14.84 16.13
N MET A 201 -15.79 14.98 17.35
CA MET A 201 -16.27 14.22 18.52
C MET A 201 -17.78 14.42 18.80
N THR A 202 -18.36 15.54 18.39
CA THR A 202 -19.81 15.83 18.45
C THR A 202 -20.65 15.01 17.47
N SER A 203 -20.03 14.29 16.53
CA SER A 203 -20.68 13.48 15.49
C SER A 203 -20.15 12.05 15.47
N ASN A 204 -19.82 11.49 16.65
CA ASN A 204 -19.26 10.16 16.84
C ASN A 204 -17.89 9.91 16.17
N GLY A 205 -17.17 10.96 15.79
CA GLY A 205 -15.79 10.88 15.31
C GLY A 205 -14.75 11.07 16.40
N ILE A 206 -13.49 11.16 16.00
CA ILE A 206 -12.33 11.36 16.90
C ILE A 206 -11.68 12.74 16.75
N ARG A 207 -12.13 13.59 15.81
CA ARG A 207 -11.50 14.89 15.58
C ARG A 207 -11.75 15.88 16.72
N LYS A 208 -10.68 16.38 17.31
CA LYS A 208 -10.66 17.36 18.41
C LYS A 208 -10.73 18.81 17.92
N ASP A 209 -10.44 19.03 16.64
CA ASP A 209 -10.38 20.33 15.97
C ASP A 209 -11.76 20.84 15.50
N ASN A 210 -12.81 20.08 15.81
CA ASN A 210 -14.21 20.28 15.43
C ASN A 210 -14.48 20.41 13.92
N GLU A 211 -13.58 19.95 13.04
CA GLU A 211 -13.87 19.90 11.61
C GLU A 211 -14.69 18.67 11.22
N ASP A 212 -15.65 18.88 10.32
CA ASP A 212 -16.34 17.80 9.62
C ASP A 212 -15.77 17.69 8.20
N LEU A 213 -14.82 16.77 8.03
CA LEU A 213 -14.21 16.51 6.73
C LEU A 213 -15.14 15.76 5.78
N VAL A 214 -16.20 15.08 6.26
CA VAL A 214 -17.22 14.48 5.37
C VAL A 214 -17.91 15.60 4.59
N LYS A 215 -18.22 16.72 5.24
CA LYS A 215 -18.71 17.91 4.57
C LYS A 215 -17.69 18.47 3.58
N VAL A 216 -16.41 18.60 3.96
CA VAL A 216 -15.35 19.08 3.04
C VAL A 216 -15.20 18.18 1.80
N ILE A 217 -15.33 16.87 1.96
CA ILE A 217 -15.34 15.90 0.86
C ILE A 217 -16.54 16.14 -0.06
N GLN A 218 -17.76 16.31 0.48
CA GLN A 218 -18.96 16.63 -0.30
C GLN A 218 -18.84 17.99 -1.03
N ASP A 219 -18.38 19.03 -0.35
CA ASP A 219 -18.15 20.37 -0.92
C ASP A 219 -17.06 20.35 -2.02
N LYS A 220 -16.09 19.42 -1.96
CA LYS A 220 -15.12 19.12 -3.03
C LYS A 220 -15.68 18.27 -4.19
N GLY A 221 -16.99 18.03 -4.23
CA GLY A 221 -17.68 17.36 -5.33
C GLY A 221 -17.45 15.84 -5.41
N TYR A 222 -17.17 15.19 -4.28
CA TYR A 222 -17.12 13.74 -4.20
C TYR A 222 -18.52 13.15 -4.01
N ASP A 223 -18.74 11.99 -4.60
CA ASP A 223 -19.82 11.08 -4.19
C ASP A 223 -19.36 10.33 -2.94
N PHE A 224 -19.94 10.69 -1.78
CA PHE A 224 -19.61 10.08 -0.49
C PHE A 224 -20.52 8.88 -0.24
N VAL A 225 -19.95 7.68 -0.30
CA VAL A 225 -20.69 6.40 -0.28
C VAL A 225 -20.35 5.59 0.97
N GLU A 226 -21.36 5.02 1.62
CA GLU A 226 -21.19 4.26 2.87
C GLU A 226 -21.56 2.78 2.75
N THR A 227 -22.01 2.35 1.57
CA THR A 227 -22.42 0.96 1.32
C THR A 227 -21.90 0.44 -0.02
N LYS A 228 -21.79 -0.89 -0.12
CA LYS A 228 -21.55 -1.67 -1.35
C LYS A 228 -22.46 -1.22 -2.49
N ASP A 229 -23.75 -1.11 -2.23
CA ASP A 229 -24.73 -0.78 -3.27
C ASP A 229 -24.59 0.68 -3.74
N ALA A 230 -24.30 1.62 -2.83
CA ALA A 230 -24.02 3.01 -3.20
C ALA A 230 -22.72 3.10 -4.04
N LEU A 231 -21.66 2.41 -3.62
CA LEU A 231 -20.38 2.33 -4.34
C LEU A 231 -20.56 1.79 -5.76
N LEU A 232 -21.21 0.64 -5.91
CA LEU A 232 -21.38 -0.01 -7.21
C LEU A 232 -22.25 0.86 -8.15
N ASN A 233 -23.32 1.46 -7.62
CA ASN A 233 -24.22 2.30 -8.39
C ASN A 233 -23.63 3.66 -8.77
N SER A 234 -22.71 4.23 -7.99
CA SER A 234 -22.07 5.53 -8.25
C SER A 234 -21.62 5.68 -9.70
N LYS A 235 -21.91 6.83 -10.31
CA LYS A 235 -21.44 7.20 -11.67
C LYS A 235 -20.41 8.33 -11.64
N SER A 236 -20.04 8.81 -10.45
CA SER A 236 -19.09 9.90 -10.28
C SER A 236 -17.71 9.58 -10.85
N ASN A 237 -16.93 10.63 -11.11
CA ASN A 237 -15.50 10.54 -11.38
C ASN A 237 -14.66 10.80 -10.11
N LYS A 238 -15.31 11.20 -9.01
CA LYS A 238 -14.71 11.38 -7.69
C LYS A 238 -15.54 10.64 -6.65
N ILE A 239 -14.98 9.62 -6.01
CA ILE A 239 -15.70 8.74 -5.07
C ILE A 239 -14.93 8.67 -3.76
N TRP A 240 -15.61 8.90 -2.65
CA TRP A 240 -15.09 8.67 -1.30
C TRP A 240 -15.97 7.64 -0.58
N GLY A 241 -15.47 6.42 -0.48
CA GLY A 241 -16.10 5.30 0.21
C GLY A 241 -15.62 5.17 1.65
N SER A 242 -16.54 5.28 2.60
CA SER A 242 -16.26 5.07 4.03
C SER A 242 -17.26 4.08 4.61
N PHE A 243 -16.89 2.80 4.63
CA PHE A 243 -17.80 1.67 4.87
C PHE A 243 -17.85 1.18 6.33
N SER A 244 -17.09 1.85 7.20
CA SER A 244 -17.00 1.54 8.63
C SER A 244 -16.45 2.75 9.40
N SER A 245 -16.74 2.80 10.71
CA SER A 245 -16.20 3.81 11.62
C SER A 245 -14.68 3.67 11.78
N SER A 246 -14.24 2.43 11.91
CA SER A 246 -12.86 1.93 11.93
C SER A 246 -12.60 1.12 10.65
N ALA A 247 -11.74 0.09 10.66
CA ALA A 247 -11.59 -0.90 9.58
C ALA A 247 -12.89 -1.65 9.22
N LEU A 248 -12.88 -2.31 8.06
CA LEU A 248 -13.91 -3.26 7.62
C LEU A 248 -13.81 -4.58 8.41
N ALA A 249 -14.80 -5.45 8.23
CA ALA A 249 -14.77 -6.82 8.72
C ALA A 249 -13.70 -7.67 7.98
N PHE A 250 -13.26 -8.76 8.61
CA PHE A 250 -12.58 -9.85 7.90
C PHE A 250 -13.51 -10.44 6.82
N ASP A 251 -12.98 -10.90 5.68
CA ASP A 251 -13.87 -11.22 4.55
C ASP A 251 -14.83 -12.39 4.83
N ILE A 252 -14.36 -13.44 5.52
CA ILE A 252 -15.21 -14.56 5.97
C ILE A 252 -16.32 -14.13 6.95
N ASP A 253 -16.08 -13.08 7.76
CA ASP A 253 -17.06 -12.55 8.71
C ASP A 253 -18.01 -11.51 8.07
N ARG A 254 -17.59 -10.89 6.97
CA ARG A 254 -18.24 -9.75 6.32
C ARG A 254 -19.65 -10.07 5.85
N GLU A 255 -19.86 -11.17 5.14
CA GLU A 255 -21.19 -11.45 4.55
C GLU A 255 -22.26 -11.71 5.62
N ALA A 256 -21.88 -12.36 6.74
CA ALA A 256 -22.81 -12.70 7.81
C ALA A 256 -23.11 -11.54 8.77
N ASN A 257 -22.14 -10.67 9.04
CA ASN A 257 -22.26 -9.63 10.07
C ASN A 257 -22.30 -8.19 9.49
N HIS A 258 -21.76 -7.97 8.28
CA HIS A 258 -21.60 -6.65 7.64
C HIS A 258 -21.89 -6.68 6.12
N PRO A 259 -23.03 -7.23 5.64
CA PRO A 259 -23.28 -7.44 4.20
C PRO A 259 -23.34 -6.16 3.36
N ALA A 260 -23.48 -5.00 4.00
CA ALA A 260 -23.41 -3.69 3.36
C ALA A 260 -21.98 -3.22 3.05
N GLN A 261 -20.94 -3.87 3.58
CA GLN A 261 -19.53 -3.59 3.22
C GLN A 261 -19.17 -4.28 1.89
N PRO A 262 -18.47 -3.59 0.98
CA PRO A 262 -17.96 -4.19 -0.26
C PRO A 262 -16.79 -5.14 0.01
N THR A 263 -16.54 -6.09 -0.90
CA THR A 263 -15.27 -6.84 -0.92
C THR A 263 -14.11 -5.97 -1.41
N LEU A 264 -12.87 -6.38 -1.13
CA LEU A 264 -11.68 -5.74 -1.70
C LEU A 264 -11.68 -5.81 -3.25
N SER A 265 -12.12 -6.93 -3.82
CA SER A 265 -12.29 -7.09 -5.27
C SER A 265 -13.31 -6.12 -5.87
N GLN A 266 -14.46 -5.91 -5.20
CA GLN A 266 -15.48 -4.93 -5.62
C GLN A 266 -14.95 -3.49 -5.56
N MET A 267 -14.22 -3.13 -4.50
CA MET A 267 -13.56 -1.82 -4.41
C MET A 267 -12.53 -1.63 -5.52
N THR A 268 -11.69 -2.64 -5.77
CA THR A 268 -10.64 -2.63 -6.80
C THR A 268 -11.23 -2.48 -8.20
N SER A 269 -12.20 -3.32 -8.56
CA SER A 269 -12.92 -3.26 -9.84
C SER A 269 -13.58 -1.89 -10.05
N LYS A 270 -14.20 -1.33 -8.99
CA LYS A 270 -14.85 -0.02 -9.05
C LYS A 270 -13.87 1.13 -9.23
N ALA A 271 -12.73 1.10 -8.54
CA ALA A 271 -11.68 2.10 -8.70
C ALA A 271 -11.09 2.05 -10.10
N ILE A 272 -10.76 0.86 -10.62
CA ILE A 272 -10.29 0.67 -12.00
C ILE A 272 -11.32 1.21 -13.00
N GLN A 273 -12.61 0.90 -12.86
CA GLN A 273 -13.68 1.44 -13.71
C GLN A 273 -13.75 2.97 -13.71
N THR A 274 -13.44 3.60 -12.57
CA THR A 274 -13.54 5.05 -12.39
C THR A 274 -12.30 5.78 -12.90
N LEU A 275 -11.11 5.28 -12.55
CA LEU A 275 -9.81 5.88 -12.87
C LEU A 275 -9.39 5.66 -14.33
N SER A 276 -9.76 4.53 -14.95
CA SER A 276 -9.44 4.22 -16.35
C SER A 276 -10.15 5.11 -17.39
N LYS A 277 -11.03 6.02 -16.94
CA LYS A 277 -11.60 7.09 -17.75
C LYS A 277 -10.57 8.18 -18.11
N ASP A 278 -9.49 8.28 -17.34
CA ASP A 278 -8.41 9.24 -17.58
C ASP A 278 -7.57 8.82 -18.79
N LYS A 279 -7.28 9.78 -19.67
CA LYS A 279 -6.53 9.56 -20.92
C LYS A 279 -5.03 9.46 -20.70
N ASP A 280 -4.52 10.09 -19.66
CA ASP A 280 -3.10 10.06 -19.26
C ASP A 280 -2.77 8.79 -18.46
N GLY A 281 -3.82 8.10 -17.96
CA GLY A 281 -3.75 6.87 -17.19
C GLY A 281 -3.94 7.13 -15.69
N PHE A 282 -3.67 6.11 -14.87
CA PHE A 282 -3.89 6.22 -13.42
C PHE A 282 -2.83 5.53 -12.55
N PHE A 283 -2.74 5.98 -11.30
CA PHE A 283 -2.09 5.25 -10.21
C PHE A 283 -3.16 4.74 -9.23
N LEU A 284 -3.10 3.47 -8.87
CA LEU A 284 -3.97 2.85 -7.87
C LEU A 284 -3.15 2.08 -6.83
N PHE A 285 -3.34 2.43 -5.57
CA PHE A 285 -2.89 1.64 -4.42
C PHE A 285 -4.06 0.81 -3.86
N VAL A 286 -3.81 -0.45 -3.55
CA VAL A 286 -4.79 -1.38 -2.96
C VAL A 286 -4.17 -2.12 -1.78
N GLU A 287 -4.82 -2.10 -0.62
CA GLU A 287 -4.40 -2.87 0.56
C GLU A 287 -5.42 -3.94 0.95
N GLY A 288 -4.95 -5.19 1.11
CA GLY A 288 -5.60 -6.21 1.93
C GLY A 288 -4.98 -6.22 3.31
N SER A 289 -5.63 -5.57 4.28
CA SER A 289 -4.98 -5.10 5.51
C SER A 289 -5.02 -6.09 6.67
N LYS A 290 -6.10 -6.89 6.79
CA LYS A 290 -6.33 -7.66 8.04
C LYS A 290 -5.59 -9.00 8.10
N ALA A 291 -4.91 -9.43 7.03
CA ALA A 291 -4.04 -10.60 7.08
C ALA A 291 -2.95 -10.44 8.16
N ASP A 292 -2.38 -9.24 8.28
CA ASP A 292 -1.49 -8.83 9.38
C ASP A 292 -2.16 -8.94 10.76
N TRP A 293 -3.39 -8.45 10.91
CA TRP A 293 -4.10 -8.44 12.19
C TRP A 293 -4.45 -9.86 12.66
N ALA A 294 -4.79 -10.75 11.72
CA ALA A 294 -4.92 -12.18 11.99
C ALA A 294 -3.57 -12.83 12.33
N ALA A 295 -2.49 -12.44 11.66
CA ALA A 295 -1.14 -12.90 11.98
C ALA A 295 -0.70 -12.49 13.40
N HIS A 296 -0.93 -11.24 13.81
CA HIS A 296 -0.74 -10.79 15.19
C HIS A 296 -1.52 -11.61 16.22
N ALA A 297 -2.73 -12.06 15.87
CA ALA A 297 -3.56 -12.91 16.71
C ALA A 297 -3.18 -14.42 16.65
N ASN A 298 -2.30 -14.83 15.75
CA ASN A 298 -2.04 -16.21 15.35
C ASN A 298 -3.31 -16.96 14.86
N ASP A 299 -4.21 -16.26 14.18
CA ASP A 299 -5.44 -16.80 13.59
C ASP A 299 -5.21 -17.27 12.13
N PRO A 300 -5.00 -18.58 11.88
CA PRO A 300 -4.79 -19.07 10.51
C PRO A 300 -6.04 -18.92 9.62
N ILE A 301 -7.24 -18.78 10.17
CA ILE A 301 -8.48 -18.64 9.39
C ILE A 301 -8.65 -17.20 8.90
N GLY A 302 -8.46 -16.23 9.79
CA GLY A 302 -8.40 -14.81 9.40
C GLY A 302 -7.30 -14.55 8.37
N MET A 303 -6.13 -15.16 8.55
CA MET A 303 -5.03 -15.08 7.58
C MET A 303 -5.43 -15.65 6.21
N ILE A 304 -5.97 -16.87 6.14
CA ILE A 304 -6.39 -17.50 4.88
C ILE A 304 -7.52 -16.71 4.21
N SER A 305 -8.53 -16.28 4.99
CA SER A 305 -9.67 -15.48 4.53
C SER A 305 -9.21 -14.28 3.71
N ASP A 306 -8.38 -13.44 4.31
CA ASP A 306 -8.04 -12.15 3.73
C ASP A 306 -6.95 -12.26 2.64
N VAL A 307 -6.10 -13.31 2.67
CA VAL A 307 -5.23 -13.66 1.54
C VAL A 307 -6.05 -14.08 0.31
N LEU A 308 -7.16 -14.81 0.49
CA LEU A 308 -8.05 -15.17 -0.62
C LEU A 308 -8.82 -13.96 -1.16
N ALA A 309 -9.32 -13.08 -0.29
CA ALA A 309 -9.95 -11.82 -0.69
C ALA A 309 -8.96 -10.88 -1.44
N PHE A 310 -7.67 -10.90 -1.09
CA PHE A 310 -6.62 -10.22 -1.82
C PHE A 310 -6.32 -10.87 -3.17
N ASP A 311 -6.28 -12.20 -3.27
CA ASP A 311 -6.09 -12.92 -4.55
C ASP A 311 -7.22 -12.64 -5.56
N ASP A 312 -8.46 -12.50 -5.08
CA ASP A 312 -9.60 -12.09 -5.90
C ASP A 312 -9.46 -10.63 -6.38
N ALA A 313 -8.93 -9.72 -5.56
CA ALA A 313 -8.61 -8.36 -5.98
C ALA A 313 -7.44 -8.30 -6.99
N VAL A 314 -6.42 -9.16 -6.82
CA VAL A 314 -5.33 -9.34 -7.78
C VAL A 314 -5.87 -9.86 -9.12
N THR A 315 -6.90 -10.72 -9.09
CA THR A 315 -7.58 -11.20 -10.30
C THR A 315 -8.19 -10.03 -11.09
N GLU A 316 -8.96 -9.15 -10.46
CA GLU A 316 -9.53 -7.94 -11.10
C GLU A 316 -8.44 -7.05 -11.74
N ALA A 317 -7.35 -6.79 -11.01
CA ALA A 317 -6.23 -5.99 -11.51
C ALA A 317 -5.51 -6.66 -12.69
N LEU A 318 -5.33 -7.98 -12.66
CA LEU A 318 -4.68 -8.73 -13.73
C LEU A 318 -5.56 -8.88 -14.98
N GLU A 319 -6.86 -9.08 -14.84
CA GLU A 319 -7.78 -9.11 -15.98
C GLU A 319 -7.83 -7.77 -16.70
N PHE A 320 -7.90 -6.66 -15.95
CA PHE A 320 -7.77 -5.34 -16.52
C PHE A 320 -6.42 -5.16 -17.24
N ALA A 321 -5.30 -5.49 -16.58
CA ALA A 321 -3.98 -5.28 -17.16
C ALA A 321 -3.69 -6.14 -18.39
N LYS A 322 -4.16 -7.39 -18.41
CA LYS A 322 -4.10 -8.29 -19.58
C LYS A 322 -4.89 -7.72 -20.77
N LYS A 323 -6.06 -7.11 -20.52
CA LYS A 323 -6.94 -6.53 -21.53
C LYS A 323 -6.43 -5.18 -22.08
N ASP A 324 -5.89 -4.33 -21.22
CA ASP A 324 -5.38 -3.00 -21.59
C ASP A 324 -3.98 -3.06 -22.24
N GLY A 325 -3.07 -3.88 -21.72
CA GLY A 325 -1.70 -4.00 -22.25
C GLY A 325 -0.83 -2.73 -22.12
N ASN A 326 -1.24 -1.77 -21.29
CA ASN A 326 -0.50 -0.55 -20.89
C ASN A 326 -0.40 -0.43 -19.36
N THR A 327 -0.69 -1.49 -18.60
CA THR A 327 -0.80 -1.46 -17.15
C THR A 327 0.27 -2.33 -16.51
N MET A 328 1.06 -1.74 -15.61
CA MET A 328 1.94 -2.50 -14.72
C MET A 328 1.17 -2.84 -13.44
N VAL A 329 1.21 -4.11 -13.03
CA VAL A 329 0.67 -4.58 -11.75
C VAL A 329 1.82 -5.10 -10.91
N ILE A 330 1.89 -4.67 -9.65
CA ILE A 330 2.82 -5.17 -8.64
C ILE A 330 1.98 -5.60 -7.45
N ALA A 331 2.22 -6.81 -6.94
CA ALA A 331 1.69 -7.26 -5.65
C ALA A 331 2.84 -7.77 -4.76
N LEU A 332 2.73 -7.53 -3.46
CA LEU A 332 3.72 -7.91 -2.43
C LEU A 332 3.09 -7.80 -1.04
N THR A 333 3.80 -8.25 -0.01
CA THR A 333 3.59 -7.81 1.37
C THR A 333 4.68 -6.79 1.73
N ASP A 334 4.40 -5.96 2.72
CA ASP A 334 5.32 -4.98 3.28
C ASP A 334 6.24 -5.59 4.36
N HIS A 335 5.83 -6.68 5.03
CA HIS A 335 6.66 -7.55 5.89
C HIS A 335 6.08 -8.96 6.11
N GLY A 336 6.82 -9.83 6.82
CA GLY A 336 6.26 -11.06 7.40
C GLY A 336 5.66 -10.82 8.78
N ASN A 337 4.86 -11.75 9.30
CA ASN A 337 4.31 -11.71 10.66
C ASN A 337 4.06 -13.13 11.19
N SER A 338 4.01 -13.29 12.50
CA SER A 338 3.80 -14.52 13.30
C SER A 338 4.91 -15.59 13.22
N GLY A 339 5.72 -15.56 12.15
CA GLY A 339 6.70 -16.60 11.84
C GLY A 339 6.03 -17.97 11.72
N ILE A 340 4.92 -18.01 10.98
CA ILE A 340 4.09 -19.19 10.76
C ILE A 340 4.83 -20.30 9.98
N SER A 341 4.72 -21.52 10.48
CA SER A 341 5.20 -22.75 9.82
C SER A 341 4.06 -23.71 9.52
N ILE A 342 4.10 -24.33 8.33
CA ILE A 342 3.33 -25.53 8.02
C ILE A 342 4.14 -26.71 8.54
N GLY A 343 3.66 -27.34 9.62
CA GLY A 343 4.42 -28.26 10.45
C GLY A 343 4.82 -27.64 11.79
N ASN A 344 4.75 -28.44 12.84
CA ASN A 344 5.15 -28.12 14.21
C ASN A 344 5.74 -29.37 14.92
N SER A 345 5.81 -29.38 16.25
CA SER A 345 6.30 -30.52 17.05
C SER A 345 5.51 -31.82 16.86
N ASN A 346 4.22 -31.76 16.52
CA ASN A 346 3.41 -32.94 16.22
C ASN A 346 3.93 -33.69 14.98
N THR A 347 4.51 -32.94 14.04
CA THR A 347 5.07 -33.45 12.78
C THR A 347 6.59 -33.66 12.82
N THR A 348 7.23 -33.64 14.00
CA THR A 348 8.68 -33.94 14.13
C THR A 348 9.04 -35.33 13.56
N LYS A 349 8.08 -36.25 13.47
CA LYS A 349 8.17 -37.49 12.69
C LYS A 349 6.96 -37.57 11.76
N GLY A 350 7.14 -38.11 10.55
CA GLY A 350 6.05 -38.29 9.58
C GLY A 350 5.64 -37.03 8.82
N TYR A 351 6.41 -35.94 8.87
CA TYR A 351 6.14 -34.71 8.08
C TYR A 351 6.08 -34.98 6.56
N ASP A 352 6.77 -36.02 6.10
CA ASP A 352 6.89 -36.49 4.72
C ASP A 352 5.69 -37.33 4.24
N THR A 353 4.89 -37.84 5.18
CA THR A 353 3.77 -38.76 4.93
C THR A 353 2.44 -38.25 5.50
N THR A 354 2.46 -37.19 6.30
CA THR A 354 1.27 -36.52 6.83
C THR A 354 0.47 -35.90 5.67
N PRO A 355 -0.79 -36.30 5.43
CA PRO A 355 -1.54 -35.82 4.28
C PRO A 355 -1.92 -34.35 4.43
N VAL A 356 -2.05 -33.62 3.31
CA VAL A 356 -2.48 -32.20 3.29
C VAL A 356 -3.80 -31.97 4.06
N SER A 357 -4.69 -32.97 4.07
CA SER A 357 -5.94 -32.93 4.85
C SER A 357 -5.74 -32.79 6.36
N ALA A 358 -4.62 -33.27 6.93
CA ALA A 358 -4.32 -33.10 8.36
C ALA A 358 -4.01 -31.64 8.73
N TYR A 359 -3.58 -30.82 7.77
CA TYR A 359 -3.38 -29.38 7.96
C TYR A 359 -4.67 -28.59 7.65
N ILE A 360 -5.39 -28.97 6.58
CA ILE A 360 -6.48 -28.17 6.02
C ILE A 360 -7.87 -28.53 6.58
N ALA A 361 -8.15 -29.81 6.88
CA ALA A 361 -9.48 -30.22 7.33
C ALA A 361 -9.91 -29.62 8.68
N PRO A 362 -9.04 -29.42 9.69
CA PRO A 362 -9.40 -28.70 10.91
C PRO A 362 -9.77 -27.25 10.61
N LEU A 363 -9.02 -26.59 9.73
CA LEU A 363 -9.23 -25.19 9.36
C LEU A 363 -10.58 -25.00 8.65
N LYS A 364 -10.96 -25.90 7.75
CA LYS A 364 -12.25 -25.87 7.02
C LYS A 364 -13.50 -26.02 7.90
N LYS A 365 -13.36 -26.27 9.21
CA LYS A 365 -14.48 -26.29 10.15
C LYS A 365 -14.84 -24.92 10.72
N ALA A 366 -13.92 -23.96 10.68
CA ALA A 366 -14.18 -22.61 11.18
C ALA A 366 -15.20 -21.90 10.29
N LYS A 367 -16.12 -21.18 10.91
CA LYS A 367 -17.20 -20.42 10.24
C LYS A 367 -17.00 -18.91 10.30
N VAL A 368 -16.06 -18.47 11.13
CA VAL A 368 -15.74 -17.09 11.47
C VAL A 368 -14.26 -17.01 11.84
N THR A 369 -13.68 -15.81 11.83
CA THR A 369 -12.35 -15.57 12.39
C THR A 369 -12.35 -15.63 13.93
N LEU A 370 -11.18 -15.48 14.54
CA LEU A 370 -11.03 -15.30 15.98
C LEU A 370 -11.79 -14.04 16.48
N GLU A 371 -11.75 -12.94 15.71
CA GLU A 371 -12.51 -11.71 15.99
C GLU A 371 -14.01 -12.01 15.95
N GLY A 372 -14.50 -12.61 14.87
CA GLY A 372 -15.91 -13.00 14.72
C GLY A 372 -16.42 -14.00 15.76
N ALA A 373 -15.55 -14.89 16.26
CA ALA A 373 -15.85 -15.83 17.34
C ALA A 373 -15.87 -15.14 18.72
N THR A 374 -14.79 -14.45 19.08
CA THR A 374 -14.63 -13.85 20.43
C THR A 374 -15.58 -12.67 20.67
N ASN A 375 -16.01 -11.96 19.63
CA ASN A 375 -17.07 -10.94 19.73
C ASN A 375 -18.43 -11.52 20.18
N LYS A 376 -18.65 -12.83 20.08
CA LYS A 376 -19.88 -13.51 20.55
C LYS A 376 -19.74 -14.08 21.98
N LEU A 377 -18.58 -13.90 22.62
CA LEU A 377 -18.29 -14.40 23.96
C LEU A 377 -18.98 -13.53 25.03
N LYS A 378 -19.71 -14.16 25.95
CA LYS A 378 -20.33 -13.51 27.12
C LYS A 378 -19.29 -13.12 28.16
N ASP A 379 -19.62 -12.15 29.02
CA ASP A 379 -18.73 -11.67 30.08
C ASP A 379 -18.44 -12.74 31.14
N ASP A 380 -19.38 -13.66 31.37
CA ASP A 380 -19.26 -14.81 32.28
C ASP A 380 -18.57 -16.04 31.65
N LEU A 381 -18.14 -15.95 30.38
CA LEU A 381 -17.56 -17.03 29.59
C LEU A 381 -18.45 -18.29 29.45
N SER A 382 -19.73 -18.23 29.84
CA SER A 382 -20.62 -19.40 29.90
C SER A 382 -20.85 -20.08 28.55
N ASN A 383 -20.61 -19.37 27.44
CA ASN A 383 -20.73 -19.85 26.07
C ASN A 383 -19.38 -20.12 25.36
N MET A 384 -18.30 -20.36 26.11
CA MET A 384 -16.97 -20.62 25.55
C MET A 384 -16.94 -21.80 24.57
N LYS A 385 -17.73 -22.86 24.81
CA LYS A 385 -17.76 -24.06 23.96
C LYS A 385 -18.42 -23.78 22.60
N GLU A 386 -19.47 -22.97 22.61
CA GLU A 386 -20.20 -22.51 21.43
C GLU A 386 -19.31 -21.59 20.59
N VAL A 387 -18.59 -20.67 21.25
CA VAL A 387 -17.58 -19.81 20.61
C VAL A 387 -16.44 -20.64 19.99
N ALA A 388 -15.92 -21.63 20.72
CA ALA A 388 -14.90 -22.54 20.21
C ALA A 388 -15.39 -23.33 18.97
N ALA A 389 -16.63 -23.84 19.00
CA ALA A 389 -17.22 -24.57 17.88
C ALA A 389 -17.43 -23.68 16.63
N LEU A 390 -17.72 -22.39 16.78
CA LEU A 390 -17.77 -21.43 15.66
C LEU A 390 -16.38 -21.24 15.02
N TYR A 391 -15.32 -21.27 15.82
CA TYR A 391 -13.92 -21.18 15.39
C TYR A 391 -13.32 -22.55 14.96
N GLY A 392 -14.15 -23.54 14.64
CA GLY A 392 -13.70 -24.85 14.13
C GLY A 392 -13.19 -25.82 15.19
N LEU A 393 -13.26 -25.46 16.48
CA LEU A 393 -12.98 -26.34 17.62
C LEU A 393 -14.25 -27.09 18.06
N ASP A 394 -14.90 -27.74 17.09
CA ASP A 394 -15.96 -28.70 17.35
C ASP A 394 -15.41 -29.96 18.05
N ASN A 395 -16.29 -30.78 18.63
CA ASN A 395 -15.95 -32.13 19.11
C ASN A 395 -14.68 -32.18 19.98
N LEU A 396 -14.59 -31.24 20.94
CA LEU A 396 -13.44 -31.10 21.84
C LEU A 396 -13.06 -32.43 22.52
N THR A 397 -11.76 -32.65 22.70
CA THR A 397 -11.20 -33.68 23.60
C THR A 397 -11.29 -33.23 25.07
N ASP A 398 -10.98 -34.12 26.02
CA ASP A 398 -10.92 -33.74 27.44
C ASP A 398 -9.79 -32.75 27.74
N ASP A 399 -8.60 -32.95 27.16
CA ASP A 399 -7.48 -32.01 27.28
C ASP A 399 -7.85 -30.61 26.74
N GLU A 400 -8.51 -30.52 25.58
CA GLU A 400 -9.01 -29.25 25.05
C GLU A 400 -10.11 -28.63 25.94
N ARG A 401 -10.99 -29.44 26.53
CA ARG A 401 -11.98 -28.96 27.52
C ARG A 401 -11.30 -28.36 28.75
N GLU A 402 -10.27 -28.99 29.30
CA GLU A 402 -9.53 -28.45 30.44
C GLU A 402 -8.76 -27.18 30.06
N LYS A 403 -8.15 -27.13 28.88
CA LYS A 403 -7.49 -25.91 28.36
C LYS A 403 -8.46 -24.74 28.20
N LEU A 404 -9.70 -24.95 27.75
CA LEU A 404 -10.69 -23.86 27.70
C LEU A 404 -11.11 -23.34 29.09
N LYS A 405 -11.01 -24.14 30.15
CA LYS A 405 -11.32 -23.71 31.53
C LYS A 405 -10.25 -22.80 32.15
N THR A 406 -9.06 -22.69 31.57
CA THR A 406 -8.01 -21.78 32.06
C THR A 406 -8.26 -20.32 31.65
N ALA A 407 -9.27 -20.06 30.82
CA ALA A 407 -9.74 -18.70 30.56
C ALA A 407 -10.50 -18.16 31.78
N HIS A 408 -10.07 -17.00 32.28
CA HIS A 408 -10.70 -16.32 33.42
C HIS A 408 -11.33 -14.96 33.02
N LYS A 409 -10.96 -14.44 31.85
CA LYS A 409 -11.52 -13.23 31.20
C LYS A 409 -11.50 -13.41 29.68
N LYS A 410 -12.29 -12.60 28.95
CA LYS A 410 -12.39 -12.70 27.47
C LYS A 410 -11.04 -12.63 26.75
N ALA A 411 -10.11 -11.82 27.25
CA ALA A 411 -8.77 -11.66 26.67
C ALA A 411 -7.95 -12.96 26.66
N ASP A 412 -8.24 -13.91 27.55
CA ASP A 412 -7.53 -15.19 27.62
C ASP A 412 -8.01 -16.16 26.52
N ALA A 413 -9.25 -15.98 26.04
CA ALA A 413 -9.90 -16.87 25.09
C ALA A 413 -9.14 -16.93 23.76
N GLY A 414 -8.73 -15.77 23.23
CA GLY A 414 -8.07 -15.65 21.93
C GLY A 414 -6.84 -16.57 21.80
N PRO A 415 -5.80 -16.39 22.63
CA PRO A 415 -4.60 -17.23 22.61
C PRO A 415 -4.85 -18.73 22.82
N ILE A 416 -5.86 -19.11 23.62
CA ILE A 416 -6.21 -20.51 23.83
C ILE A 416 -6.82 -21.10 22.56
N LEU A 417 -7.81 -20.41 21.96
CA LEU A 417 -8.51 -20.86 20.76
C LEU A 417 -7.55 -20.99 19.56
N THR A 418 -6.66 -20.01 19.34
CA THR A 418 -5.68 -20.09 18.25
C THR A 418 -4.65 -21.18 18.48
N THR A 419 -4.14 -21.35 19.70
CA THR A 419 -3.23 -22.45 20.05
C THR A 419 -3.87 -23.81 19.80
N LEU A 420 -5.15 -24.00 20.17
CA LEU A 420 -5.84 -25.27 19.94
C LEU A 420 -6.05 -25.54 18.44
N LEU A 421 -6.50 -24.56 17.67
CA LEU A 421 -6.74 -24.74 16.23
C LEU A 421 -5.44 -24.97 15.45
N ALA A 422 -4.38 -24.22 15.78
CA ALA A 422 -3.05 -24.39 15.22
C ALA A 422 -2.50 -25.80 15.48
N ASN A 423 -2.65 -26.31 16.71
CA ASN A 423 -2.23 -27.66 17.07
C ASN A 423 -3.01 -28.74 16.29
N ARG A 424 -4.34 -28.61 16.16
CA ARG A 424 -5.15 -29.52 15.32
C ARG A 424 -4.68 -29.51 13.85
N ALA A 425 -4.35 -28.33 13.33
CA ALA A 425 -3.90 -28.11 11.96
C ALA A 425 -2.39 -28.33 11.75
N ASN A 426 -1.65 -28.82 12.75
CA ASN A 426 -0.20 -29.01 12.71
C ASN A 426 0.59 -27.76 12.26
N LEU A 427 0.11 -26.58 12.64
CA LEU A 427 0.76 -25.29 12.38
C LEU A 427 1.60 -24.85 13.57
N GLY A 428 2.70 -24.16 13.30
CA GLY A 428 3.53 -23.51 14.30
C GLY A 428 3.51 -22.00 14.15
N PHE A 429 3.68 -21.29 15.26
CA PHE A 429 3.87 -19.85 15.33
C PHE A 429 5.04 -19.57 16.29
N THR A 430 5.87 -18.58 15.98
CA THR A 430 7.07 -18.26 16.79
C THR A 430 6.94 -16.94 17.54
N THR A 431 6.01 -16.08 17.13
CA THR A 431 5.76 -14.77 17.70
C THR A 431 4.30 -14.37 17.42
N GLY A 432 3.81 -13.29 18.01
CA GLY A 432 2.59 -12.59 17.61
C GLY A 432 2.90 -11.22 17.00
N GLY A 433 4.04 -11.12 16.32
CA GLY A 433 4.57 -9.87 15.76
C GLY A 433 5.38 -10.12 14.48
N HIS A 434 5.85 -9.03 13.90
CA HIS A 434 6.44 -9.05 12.56
C HIS A 434 7.72 -9.90 12.50
N THR A 435 8.04 -10.40 11.31
CA THR A 435 9.23 -11.20 11.03
C THR A 435 10.04 -10.61 9.87
N GLY A 436 11.34 -10.91 9.85
CA GLY A 436 12.34 -10.23 9.02
C GLY A 436 12.81 -11.02 7.80
N GLU A 437 12.01 -11.96 7.30
CA GLU A 437 12.31 -12.70 6.07
C GLU A 437 12.18 -11.83 4.80
N ASP A 438 12.88 -12.22 3.74
CA ASP A 438 12.58 -11.73 2.39
C ASP A 438 11.22 -12.29 1.94
N VAL A 439 10.37 -11.41 1.42
CA VAL A 439 8.97 -11.72 1.06
C VAL A 439 8.79 -11.83 -0.46
N PHE A 440 7.70 -12.40 -0.96
CA PHE A 440 7.52 -12.60 -2.40
C PHE A 440 7.22 -11.30 -3.16
N LEU A 441 7.80 -11.19 -4.37
CA LEU A 441 7.47 -10.18 -5.37
C LEU A 441 6.63 -10.79 -6.49
N TYR A 442 5.44 -10.24 -6.70
CA TYR A 442 4.54 -10.60 -7.78
C TYR A 442 4.45 -9.41 -8.75
N SER A 443 4.63 -9.63 -10.05
CA SER A 443 4.63 -8.53 -11.02
C SER A 443 4.17 -8.93 -12.43
N TYR A 444 3.39 -8.06 -13.05
CA TYR A 444 2.86 -8.23 -14.41
C TYR A 444 2.94 -6.92 -15.21
N GLY A 445 2.95 -7.04 -16.54
CA GLY A 445 2.89 -5.91 -17.46
C GLY A 445 4.26 -5.32 -17.83
N PRO A 446 4.27 -4.20 -18.59
CA PRO A 446 5.49 -3.55 -19.03
C PRO A 446 6.32 -2.95 -17.88
N GLN A 447 7.65 -2.99 -18.02
CA GLN A 447 8.64 -2.43 -17.08
C GLN A 447 8.53 -2.97 -15.63
N LYS A 448 7.89 -4.13 -15.46
CA LYS A 448 7.67 -4.78 -14.16
C LYS A 448 9.00 -5.13 -13.47
N PRO A 449 9.11 -4.97 -12.13
CA PRO A 449 10.29 -5.41 -11.39
C PRO A 449 10.39 -6.95 -11.37
N TYR A 450 11.61 -7.48 -11.25
CA TYR A 450 11.86 -8.92 -11.12
C TYR A 450 13.16 -9.17 -10.33
N GLY A 451 13.34 -10.40 -9.84
CA GLY A 451 14.48 -10.77 -8.99
C GLY A 451 14.32 -10.34 -7.54
N LEU A 452 15.42 -10.34 -6.78
CA LEU A 452 15.43 -9.91 -5.38
C LEU A 452 15.75 -8.41 -5.31
N VAL A 453 14.78 -7.60 -4.89
CA VAL A 453 14.84 -6.13 -4.88
C VAL A 453 14.70 -5.56 -3.48
N GLN A 454 15.05 -4.29 -3.26
CA GLN A 454 14.66 -3.57 -2.04
C GLN A 454 13.23 -3.04 -2.17
N ASN A 455 12.50 -2.93 -1.05
CA ASN A 455 11.21 -2.22 -1.04
C ASN A 455 11.32 -0.77 -1.58
N THR A 456 12.46 -0.10 -1.40
CA THR A 456 12.72 1.22 -1.99
C THR A 456 12.83 1.23 -3.51
N ASP A 457 13.15 0.10 -4.15
CA ASP A 457 13.27 0.02 -5.61
C ASP A 457 11.90 -0.09 -6.30
N ILE A 458 10.87 -0.53 -5.57
CA ILE A 458 9.48 -0.56 -6.04
C ILE A 458 8.99 0.85 -6.37
N ALA A 459 9.16 1.82 -5.44
CA ALA A 459 8.82 3.23 -5.68
C ALA A 459 9.56 3.83 -6.89
N LYS A 460 10.87 3.56 -7.00
CA LYS A 460 11.72 4.03 -8.11
C LYS A 460 11.26 3.44 -9.45
N THR A 461 10.86 2.17 -9.45
CA THR A 461 10.35 1.46 -10.63
C THR A 461 9.03 2.05 -11.08
N MET A 462 8.07 2.27 -10.17
CA MET A 462 6.80 2.94 -10.47
C MET A 462 7.00 4.37 -11.00
N ALA A 463 7.86 5.17 -10.36
CA ALA A 463 8.18 6.53 -10.78
C ALA A 463 8.80 6.58 -12.19
N LYS A 464 9.79 5.71 -12.46
CA LYS A 464 10.41 5.56 -13.79
C LYS A 464 9.38 5.15 -14.84
N ALA A 465 8.55 4.17 -14.53
CA ALA A 465 7.53 3.63 -15.43
C ALA A 465 6.46 4.68 -15.79
N MET A 466 6.16 5.60 -14.86
CA MET A 466 5.26 6.75 -15.06
C MET A 466 5.97 8.02 -15.59
N SER A 467 7.27 7.96 -15.90
CA SER A 467 8.10 9.06 -16.42
C SER A 467 8.25 10.28 -15.48
N PHE A 468 8.46 10.06 -14.19
CA PHE A 468 8.88 11.10 -13.23
C PHE A 468 10.00 10.64 -12.28
N GLN A 469 10.59 11.57 -11.53
CA GLN A 469 11.63 11.30 -10.54
C GLN A 469 11.23 11.84 -9.17
N LEU A 470 11.09 10.96 -8.16
CA LEU A 470 10.60 11.32 -6.82
C LEU A 470 11.43 12.41 -6.13
N GLY A 471 12.75 12.44 -6.35
CA GLY A 471 13.63 13.49 -5.83
C GLY A 471 13.32 14.89 -6.40
N GLU A 472 12.97 14.99 -7.69
CA GLU A 472 12.58 16.25 -8.31
C GLU A 472 11.16 16.70 -7.94
N ILE A 473 10.25 15.75 -7.70
CA ILE A 473 8.92 16.05 -7.13
C ILE A 473 9.08 16.55 -5.68
N THR A 474 9.90 15.89 -4.86
CA THR A 474 10.20 16.27 -3.47
C THR A 474 10.71 17.72 -3.37
N LYS A 475 11.63 18.13 -4.24
CA LYS A 475 12.15 19.50 -4.28
C LYS A 475 11.08 20.55 -4.59
N LYS A 476 10.01 20.17 -5.31
CA LYS A 476 8.91 21.05 -5.72
C LYS A 476 7.70 21.03 -4.78
N LEU A 477 7.50 19.96 -4.02
CA LEU A 477 6.39 19.84 -3.07
C LEU A 477 6.75 20.24 -1.65
N PHE A 478 8.00 20.05 -1.23
CA PHE A 478 8.43 20.22 0.16
C PHE A 478 9.59 21.19 0.29
N LEU A 479 9.43 22.43 -0.18
CA LEU A 479 10.39 23.48 0.09
C LEU A 479 10.31 23.83 1.58
N ASP A 480 11.46 23.97 2.25
CA ASP A 480 11.51 24.53 3.60
C ASP A 480 10.96 25.96 3.54
N ALA A 481 9.82 26.19 4.21
CA ALA A 481 9.02 27.38 3.97
C ALA A 481 9.71 28.65 4.48
N GLU A 482 10.36 28.56 5.65
CA GLU A 482 11.14 29.67 6.20
C GLU A 482 12.24 30.10 5.23
N THR A 483 13.01 29.15 4.70
CA THR A 483 14.06 29.41 3.71
C THR A 483 13.49 29.99 2.41
N ALA A 484 12.45 29.37 1.85
CA ALA A 484 11.89 29.73 0.55
C ALA A 484 11.20 31.11 0.54
N PHE A 485 10.47 31.45 1.61
CA PHE A 485 9.86 32.78 1.74
C PHE A 485 10.91 33.87 2.08
N LYS A 486 11.94 33.57 2.88
CA LYS A 486 13.02 34.54 3.13
C LYS A 486 13.82 34.89 1.87
N GLN A 487 14.04 33.93 0.97
CA GLN A 487 14.71 34.17 -0.32
C GLN A 487 14.01 35.22 -1.21
N ILE A 488 12.70 35.41 -1.05
CA ILE A 488 11.92 36.43 -1.76
C ILE A 488 11.66 37.69 -0.93
N GLY A 489 12.38 37.88 0.18
CA GLY A 489 12.27 39.06 1.05
C GLY A 489 11.03 39.08 1.94
N ALA A 490 10.41 37.92 2.21
CA ALA A 490 9.26 37.81 3.10
C ALA A 490 9.66 37.46 4.53
N ILE A 491 8.92 38.00 5.50
CA ILE A 491 8.99 37.62 6.92
C ILE A 491 8.01 36.46 7.13
N VAL A 492 8.47 35.40 7.80
CA VAL A 492 7.67 34.22 8.13
C VAL A 492 7.42 34.16 9.63
N THR A 493 6.17 33.95 10.03
CA THR A 493 5.77 33.66 11.41
C THR A 493 4.78 32.49 11.43
N ILE A 494 4.47 31.96 12.62
CA ILE A 494 3.48 30.91 12.80
C ILE A 494 2.42 31.46 13.77
N ASP A 495 1.17 31.52 13.33
CA ASP A 495 0.04 31.77 14.22
C ASP A 495 -0.35 30.43 14.89
N LYS A 496 -0.28 30.40 16.22
CA LYS A 496 -0.61 29.25 17.07
C LYS A 496 -1.74 29.57 18.06
N LYS A 497 -2.59 30.57 17.78
CA LYS A 497 -3.77 30.89 18.61
C LYS A 497 -4.70 29.69 18.77
N ASP A 498 -4.88 28.94 17.69
CA ASP A 498 -5.41 27.59 17.74
C ASP A 498 -4.22 26.61 17.61
N ILE A 499 -3.94 25.89 18.70
CA ILE A 499 -2.84 24.92 18.76
C ILE A 499 -3.15 23.69 17.88
N ALA A 500 -4.43 23.36 17.66
CA ALA A 500 -4.84 22.28 16.76
C ALA A 500 -4.75 22.69 15.29
N LYS A 501 -4.74 24.00 14.98
CA LYS A 501 -4.72 24.55 13.61
C LYS A 501 -3.62 25.60 13.43
N PRO A 502 -2.33 25.21 13.51
CA PRO A 502 -1.24 26.13 13.24
C PRO A 502 -1.31 26.66 11.81
N VAL A 503 -1.16 27.97 11.66
CA VAL A 503 -1.16 28.67 10.36
C VAL A 503 0.21 29.28 10.13
N LEU A 504 0.85 28.91 9.03
CA LEU A 504 2.07 29.58 8.57
C LEU A 504 1.67 30.91 7.93
N VAL A 505 2.28 32.01 8.39
CA VAL A 505 2.01 33.36 7.89
C VAL A 505 3.26 33.90 7.20
N ALA A 506 3.13 34.32 5.94
CA ALA A 506 4.18 35.00 5.20
C ALA A 506 3.75 36.44 4.89
N LYS A 507 4.62 37.41 5.18
CA LYS A 507 4.36 38.84 4.95
C LYS A 507 5.46 39.47 4.10
N ARG A 508 5.08 40.25 3.10
CA ARG A 508 5.97 41.03 2.25
C ARG A 508 5.24 42.26 1.75
N ASN A 509 5.88 43.42 1.83
CA ASN A 509 5.24 44.71 1.58
C ASN A 509 3.94 44.82 2.40
N ASN A 510 2.80 45.10 1.75
CA ASN A 510 1.48 45.16 2.39
C ASN A 510 0.67 43.84 2.26
N THR A 511 1.24 42.78 1.68
CA THR A 511 0.56 41.51 1.39
C THR A 511 0.78 40.49 2.51
N GLU A 512 -0.30 39.84 2.93
CA GLU A 512 -0.29 38.75 3.92
C GLU A 512 -0.82 37.45 3.29
N ALA A 513 0.00 36.39 3.35
CA ALA A 513 -0.41 35.03 3.04
C ALA A 513 -0.54 34.18 4.30
N LYS A 514 -1.61 33.40 4.37
CA LYS A 514 -1.88 32.38 5.40
C LYS A 514 -1.96 31.02 4.75
N LEU A 515 -1.19 30.07 5.25
CA LEU A 515 -1.16 28.70 4.78
C LEU A 515 -1.56 27.79 5.93
N SER A 516 -2.69 27.11 5.78
CA SER A 516 -3.18 26.14 6.76
C SER A 516 -2.39 24.84 6.61
N VAL A 517 -1.78 24.37 7.70
CA VAL A 517 -1.12 23.06 7.76
C VAL A 517 -2.14 21.95 7.43
N ASN A 518 -1.66 20.84 6.86
CA ASN A 518 -2.41 19.70 6.33
C ASN A 518 -3.33 19.98 5.15
N LYS A 519 -3.61 21.25 4.84
CA LYS A 519 -4.49 21.66 3.73
C LYS A 519 -3.69 22.03 2.50
N ASN A 520 -4.34 22.02 1.35
CA ASN A 520 -3.77 22.43 0.07
C ASN A 520 -4.10 23.90 -0.27
N ILE A 521 -4.28 24.76 0.73
CA ILE A 521 -4.85 26.11 0.56
C ILE A 521 -3.86 27.19 1.03
N ILE A 522 -3.72 28.25 0.24
CA ILE A 522 -3.13 29.53 0.64
C ILE A 522 -4.19 30.64 0.53
N CYS A 523 -4.42 31.36 1.61
CA CYS A 523 -5.24 32.56 1.63
C CYS A 523 -4.32 33.78 1.48
N ILE A 524 -4.51 34.60 0.44
CA ILE A 524 -3.75 35.83 0.20
C ILE A 524 -4.72 37.01 0.23
N ASP A 525 -4.49 37.95 1.14
CA ASP A 525 -5.31 39.17 1.32
C ASP A 525 -6.83 38.89 1.37
N GLY A 526 -7.21 37.78 2.03
CA GLY A 526 -8.61 37.36 2.22
C GLY A 526 -9.20 36.48 1.11
N LYS A 527 -8.40 36.05 0.12
CA LYS A 527 -8.84 35.16 -0.98
C LYS A 527 -8.04 33.87 -1.03
N ASP A 528 -8.76 32.75 -1.12
CA ASP A 528 -8.18 31.40 -1.14
C ASP A 528 -7.75 30.96 -2.54
N TYR A 529 -6.65 30.20 -2.59
CA TYR A 529 -6.09 29.58 -3.79
C TYR A 529 -5.63 28.14 -3.48
N GLU A 530 -5.96 27.17 -4.35
CA GLU A 530 -5.42 25.81 -4.21
C GLU A 530 -3.95 25.74 -4.64
N LEU A 531 -3.13 25.12 -3.79
CA LEU A 531 -1.71 24.84 -3.97
C LEU A 531 -1.44 23.59 -4.83
N GLY A 532 -2.43 22.69 -4.96
CA GLY A 532 -2.28 21.42 -5.69
C GLY A 532 -1.44 20.35 -4.97
N SER A 533 -1.01 20.64 -3.75
CA SER A 533 -0.35 19.75 -2.79
C SER A 533 -0.57 20.34 -1.39
N ILE A 534 -0.55 19.48 -0.37
CA ILE A 534 -0.70 19.88 1.03
C ILE A 534 0.52 20.63 1.58
N VAL A 535 0.31 21.44 2.61
CA VAL A 535 1.35 22.04 3.45
C VAL A 535 1.61 21.09 4.63
N VAL A 536 2.87 20.70 4.84
CA VAL A 536 3.23 19.72 5.87
C VAL A 536 4.02 20.40 6.98
N GLU A 537 3.60 20.22 8.23
CA GLU A 537 4.44 20.46 9.40
C GLU A 537 5.13 19.13 9.76
N SER A 538 6.45 19.18 10.01
CA SER A 538 7.20 18.03 10.50
C SER A 538 8.39 18.48 11.33
N ASN A 539 8.42 18.03 12.59
CA ASN A 539 9.47 18.30 13.57
C ASN A 539 9.79 19.81 13.74
N GLY A 540 8.75 20.63 13.83
CA GLY A 540 8.81 22.08 14.00
C GLY A 540 9.05 22.88 12.71
N LYS A 541 9.32 22.20 11.59
CA LYS A 541 9.54 22.82 10.28
C LYS A 541 8.29 22.73 9.41
N PHE A 542 8.11 23.73 8.56
CA PHE A 542 6.97 23.83 7.65
C PHE A 542 7.46 23.65 6.22
N TYR A 543 6.77 22.81 5.47
CA TYR A 543 7.11 22.45 4.10
C TYR A 543 5.97 22.82 3.17
N VAL A 544 6.28 23.59 2.12
CA VAL A 544 5.30 24.17 1.20
C VAL A 544 5.65 23.81 -0.26
N PRO A 545 4.65 23.64 -1.14
CA PRO A 545 4.90 23.46 -2.55
C PRO A 545 5.33 24.77 -3.22
N GLU A 546 6.13 24.66 -4.28
CA GLU A 546 6.67 25.77 -5.07
C GLU A 546 5.58 26.77 -5.52
N LYS A 547 4.38 26.25 -5.80
CA LYS A 547 3.20 27.05 -6.17
C LYS A 547 2.81 28.08 -5.11
N ALA A 548 3.05 27.81 -3.82
CA ALA A 548 2.78 28.77 -2.74
C ALA A 548 3.65 30.02 -2.89
N ILE A 549 4.96 29.84 -3.12
CA ILE A 549 5.93 30.91 -3.35
C ILE A 549 5.55 31.68 -4.62
N GLN A 550 5.24 30.96 -5.71
CA GLN A 550 4.84 31.57 -6.98
C GLN A 550 3.53 32.35 -6.92
N LEU A 551 2.55 31.91 -6.12
CA LEU A 551 1.29 32.63 -5.92
C LEU A 551 1.51 33.88 -5.07
N PHE A 552 2.23 33.76 -3.96
CA PHE A 552 2.54 34.90 -3.09
C PHE A 552 3.36 35.98 -3.80
N LEU A 553 4.36 35.59 -4.60
CA LEU A 553 5.15 36.52 -5.42
C LEU A 553 4.30 37.39 -6.36
N ARG A 554 3.26 36.81 -6.98
CA ARG A 554 2.38 37.53 -7.93
C ARG A 554 1.46 38.56 -7.28
N HIS A 555 1.28 38.49 -5.96
CA HIS A 555 0.43 39.40 -5.19
C HIS A 555 1.22 40.39 -4.33
N SER A 556 2.48 40.07 -3.99
CA SER A 556 3.36 40.86 -3.11
C SER A 556 4.29 41.82 -3.87
N HIS A 557 3.70 42.60 -4.79
CA HIS A 557 4.41 43.63 -5.55
C HIS A 557 4.71 44.90 -4.74
#